data_AF-A0A1E5NH82-F1
#
_entry.id   AF-A0A1E5NH82-F1
#
_cell.length_a   1.000
_cell.length_b   1.000
_cell.length_c   1.000
_cell.angle_alpha   90.00
_cell.angle_beta   90.00
_cell.angle_gamma   90.00
#
_symmetry.space_group_name_H-M   'P 1'
#
loop_
_entity.id
_entity.type
_entity.pdbx_description
1 polymer ?
#
loop_
_entity_poly.entity_id
_entity_poly.type
_entity_poly.pdbx_seq_one_letter_code
_entity_poly.pdbx_strand_id
1 'polypeptide(L)'
;MYKDFFYKLFMSLLPVGRLWQFGIKIQKVINILANEVSKLKEYINDISKESIPYTAYDTIEEWLKQYGLKNTGDQKANKNLIYIYANAVGGSSIYYLENILAKMYPDIDISFNDIKTKVTLDGELYTKIEQDDLIDFVEKIFPAYIVIVYFIDVK
;
A
#
# COMPACT_ATOMS: atom_id res chain seq x y z
N MET A 1 -4.54 -14.95 17.92
CA MET A 1 -5.85 -15.32 17.34
C MET A 1 -5.87 -16.69 16.62
N TYR A 2 -4.83 -17.55 16.72
CA TYR A 2 -4.79 -18.86 16.03
C TYR A 2 -4.68 -20.07 16.95
N LYS A 3 -4.55 -19.83 18.26
CA LYS A 3 -4.36 -20.87 19.28
C LYS A 3 -5.43 -21.96 19.23
N ASP A 4 -6.70 -21.59 19.16
CA ASP A 4 -7.81 -22.56 19.17
C ASP A 4 -7.83 -23.43 17.90
N PHE A 5 -7.43 -22.85 16.76
CA PHE A 5 -7.27 -23.59 15.51
C PHE A 5 -6.17 -24.65 15.64
N PHE A 6 -4.97 -24.24 16.08
CA PHE A 6 -3.85 -25.17 16.25
C PHE A 6 -4.11 -26.20 17.36
N TYR A 7 -4.78 -25.81 18.44
CA TYR A 7 -5.19 -26.74 19.49
C TYR A 7 -6.13 -27.82 18.93
N LYS A 8 -7.17 -27.43 18.19
CA LYS A 8 -8.09 -28.37 17.54
C LYS A 8 -7.38 -29.24 16.51
N LEU A 9 -6.46 -28.67 15.74
CA LEU A 9 -5.63 -29.40 14.78
C LEU A 9 -4.79 -30.47 15.49
N PHE A 10 -4.04 -30.11 16.53
CA PHE A 10 -3.23 -31.06 17.28
C PHE A 10 -4.07 -32.15 17.96
N MET A 11 -5.21 -31.78 18.53
CA MET A 11 -6.15 -32.74 19.10
C MET A 11 -6.75 -33.69 18.04
N SER A 12 -6.97 -33.21 16.80
CA SER A 12 -7.47 -34.04 15.69
C SER A 12 -6.46 -35.04 15.14
N LEU A 13 -5.16 -34.77 15.34
CA LEU A 13 -4.07 -35.68 14.94
C LEU A 13 -3.90 -36.84 15.93
N LEU A 14 -4.55 -36.77 17.10
CA LEU A 14 -4.53 -37.85 18.07
C LEU A 14 -5.54 -38.93 17.71
N PRO A 15 -5.18 -40.22 17.82
CA PRO A 15 -6.10 -41.30 17.50
C PRO A 15 -7.33 -41.27 18.41
N VAL A 16 -8.50 -41.40 17.80
CA VAL A 16 -9.81 -41.33 18.49
C VAL A 16 -10.04 -42.64 19.25
N GLY A 17 -9.96 -42.61 20.58
CA GLY A 17 -10.20 -43.79 21.43
C GLY A 17 -9.97 -43.56 22.92
N ARG A 18 -10.49 -44.47 23.77
CA ARG A 18 -10.46 -44.44 25.25
C ARG A 18 -9.06 -44.37 25.89
N LEU A 19 -7.98 -44.51 25.10
CA LEU A 19 -6.61 -44.52 25.59
C LEU A 19 -6.05 -43.14 25.94
N TRP A 20 -6.68 -42.03 25.53
CA TRP A 20 -6.22 -40.68 25.89
C TRP A 20 -6.81 -40.12 27.20
N GLN A 21 -7.10 -40.99 28.17
CA GLN A 21 -7.27 -40.58 29.57
C GLN A 21 -5.95 -40.17 30.25
N PHE A 22 -4.87 -39.94 29.49
CA PHE A 22 -3.59 -39.43 29.96
C PHE A 22 -3.64 -37.93 30.33
N GLY A 23 -4.60 -37.56 31.18
CA GLY A 23 -4.52 -36.45 32.13
C GLY A 23 -4.42 -35.02 31.59
N ILE A 24 -4.77 -34.10 32.49
CA ILE A 24 -4.59 -32.64 32.37
C ILE A 24 -3.20 -32.25 31.83
N LYS A 25 -2.17 -33.09 32.02
CA LYS A 25 -0.79 -32.84 31.59
C LYS A 25 -0.61 -32.84 30.07
N ILE A 26 -1.20 -33.77 29.33
CA ILE A 26 -1.04 -33.80 27.85
C ILE A 26 -1.81 -32.65 27.21
N GLN A 27 -3.02 -32.37 27.69
CA GLN A 27 -3.77 -31.19 27.26
C GLN A 27 -2.99 -29.90 27.52
N LYS A 28 -2.32 -29.77 28.68
CA LYS A 28 -1.43 -28.64 28.96
C LYS A 28 -0.29 -28.53 27.96
N VAL A 29 0.37 -29.65 27.61
CA VAL A 29 1.46 -29.65 26.62
C VAL A 29 0.95 -29.23 25.24
N ILE A 30 -0.17 -29.79 24.77
CA ILE A 30 -0.77 -29.43 23.48
C ILE A 30 -1.19 -27.96 23.48
N ASN A 31 -1.71 -27.46 24.60
CA ASN A 31 -2.09 -26.06 24.74
C ASN A 31 -0.89 -25.11 24.68
N ILE A 32 0.26 -25.51 25.26
CA ILE A 32 1.52 -24.75 25.16
C ILE A 32 2.02 -24.77 23.71
N LEU A 33 2.05 -25.93 23.06
CA LEU A 33 2.45 -26.06 21.65
C LEU A 33 1.57 -25.23 20.71
N ALA A 34 0.25 -25.28 20.89
CA ALA A 34 -0.70 -24.47 20.13
C ALA A 34 -0.46 -22.97 20.32
N ASN A 35 -0.04 -22.55 21.52
CA ASN A 35 0.29 -21.16 21.80
C ASN A 35 1.57 -20.71 21.08
N GLU A 36 2.64 -21.49 21.16
CA GLU A 36 3.91 -21.15 20.51
C GLU A 36 3.79 -21.15 18.98
N VAL A 37 3.05 -22.10 18.41
CA VAL A 37 2.80 -22.12 16.96
C VAL A 37 1.88 -20.97 16.54
N SER A 38 0.91 -20.57 17.38
CA SER A 38 0.09 -19.37 17.12
C SER A 38 0.96 -18.11 17.05
N LYS A 39 1.90 -17.94 17.99
CA LYS A 39 2.83 -16.80 17.98
C LYS A 39 3.73 -16.83 16.75
N LEU A 40 4.25 -18.00 16.39
CA LEU A 40 5.08 -18.15 15.19
C LEU A 40 4.28 -17.78 13.92
N LYS A 41 3.01 -18.18 13.85
CA LYS A 41 2.14 -17.81 12.72
C LYS A 41 1.88 -16.32 12.65
N GLU A 42 1.69 -15.66 13.79
CA GLU A 42 1.57 -14.20 13.88
C GLU A 42 2.85 -13.53 13.38
N TYR A 43 4.01 -13.96 13.87
CA TYR A 43 5.31 -13.46 13.41
C TYR A 43 5.52 -13.61 11.90
N ILE A 44 5.19 -14.78 11.32
CA ILE A 44 5.28 -14.99 9.86
C ILE A 44 4.32 -14.06 9.11
N ASN A 45 3.10 -13.88 9.61
CA ASN A 45 2.13 -12.99 8.97
C ASN A 45 2.61 -11.53 9.03
N ASP A 46 3.25 -11.13 10.12
CA ASP A 46 3.77 -9.77 10.27
C ASP A 46 5.00 -9.57 9.36
N ILE A 47 5.92 -10.54 9.26
CA ILE A 47 6.99 -10.51 8.25
C ILE A 47 6.42 -10.39 6.84
N SER A 48 5.37 -11.15 6.52
CA SER A 48 4.74 -11.12 5.20
C SER A 48 4.16 -9.73 4.89
N LYS A 49 3.52 -9.09 5.88
CA LYS A 49 3.02 -7.72 5.74
C LYS A 49 4.15 -6.70 5.58
N GLU A 50 5.25 -6.86 6.31
CA GLU A 50 6.42 -5.98 6.18
C GLU A 50 7.16 -6.18 4.85
N SER A 51 7.10 -7.38 4.28
CA SER A 51 7.71 -7.71 2.98
C SER A 51 6.94 -7.10 1.80
N ILE A 52 5.69 -6.69 2.00
CA ILE A 52 4.87 -6.03 0.98
C ILE A 52 4.86 -4.52 1.28
N PRO A 53 5.37 -3.68 0.37
CA PRO A 53 5.69 -2.27 0.67
C PRO A 53 4.52 -1.46 1.25
N TYR A 54 3.30 -1.67 0.77
CA TYR A 54 2.12 -0.91 1.19
C TYR A 54 1.39 -1.48 2.40
N THR A 55 1.74 -2.68 2.86
CA THR A 55 1.20 -3.27 4.10
C THR A 55 2.15 -3.15 5.27
N ALA A 56 3.42 -2.79 5.03
CA ALA A 56 4.45 -2.55 6.03
C ALA A 56 4.06 -1.41 6.98
N TYR A 57 4.24 -1.58 8.29
CA TYR A 57 4.07 -0.53 9.29
C TYR A 57 5.40 -0.06 9.85
N ASP A 58 6.29 -1.02 10.14
CA ASP A 58 7.56 -0.73 10.79
C ASP A 58 8.65 -0.42 9.76
N THR A 59 8.61 -1.05 8.58
CA THR A 59 9.66 -0.93 7.54
C THR A 59 9.41 0.18 6.50
N ILE A 60 8.51 1.12 6.80
CA ILE A 60 8.13 2.21 5.87
C ILE A 60 9.34 3.04 5.47
N GLU A 61 10.25 3.36 6.41
CA GLU A 61 11.41 4.21 6.12
C GLU A 61 12.41 3.52 5.18
N GLU A 62 12.60 2.21 5.34
CA GLU A 62 13.41 1.38 4.46
C GLU A 62 12.83 1.33 3.05
N TRP A 63 11.51 1.17 2.93
CA TRP A 63 10.83 1.21 1.64
C TRP A 63 10.95 2.57 0.96
N LEU A 64 10.71 3.67 1.68
CA LEU A 64 10.93 5.02 1.15
C LEU A 64 12.36 5.19 0.63
N LYS A 65 13.35 4.74 1.40
CA LYS A 65 14.76 4.80 1.00
C LYS A 65 15.06 3.97 -0.24
N GLN A 66 14.50 2.76 -0.35
CA GLN A 66 14.66 1.91 -1.53
C GLN A 66 14.08 2.55 -2.79
N TYR A 67 12.94 3.26 -2.66
CA TYR A 67 12.31 4.00 -3.76
C TYR A 67 12.87 5.41 -3.96
N GLY A 68 13.85 5.85 -3.16
CA GLY A 68 14.42 7.20 -3.24
C GLY A 68 13.47 8.33 -2.80
N LEU A 69 12.43 8.00 -2.03
CA LEU A 69 11.39 8.90 -1.57
C LEU A 69 11.77 9.58 -0.25
N LYS A 70 11.33 10.83 -0.07
CA LYS A 70 11.51 11.56 1.18
C LYS A 70 10.35 11.24 2.13
N ASN A 71 10.66 11.09 3.42
CA ASN A 71 9.66 10.92 4.46
C ASN A 71 8.81 12.21 4.59
N THR A 72 7.49 12.05 4.46
CA THR A 72 6.52 13.16 4.54
C THR A 72 6.18 13.58 5.97
N GLY A 73 6.59 12.80 6.97
CA GLY A 73 6.21 12.98 8.38
C GLY A 73 4.86 12.38 8.76
N ASP A 74 4.08 11.87 7.79
CA ASP A 74 2.83 11.14 8.02
C ASP A 74 2.94 9.71 7.48
N GLN A 75 2.71 8.72 8.35
CA GLN A 75 2.74 7.31 7.98
C GLN A 75 1.71 6.95 6.91
N LYS A 76 0.52 7.56 6.92
CA LYS A 76 -0.52 7.27 5.93
C LYS A 76 -0.12 7.79 4.54
N ALA A 77 0.40 9.00 4.48
CA ALA A 77 0.93 9.59 3.25
C ALA A 77 2.13 8.79 2.70
N ASN A 78 3.06 8.38 3.56
CA ASN A 78 4.20 7.54 3.17
C ASN A 78 3.76 6.19 2.59
N LYS A 79 2.77 5.54 3.20
CA LYS A 79 2.19 4.29 2.68
C LYS A 79 1.58 4.46 1.30
N ASN A 80 0.85 5.55 1.10
CA ASN A 80 0.26 5.85 -0.21
C ASN A 80 1.34 6.10 -1.27
N LEU A 81 2.41 6.84 -0.94
CA LEU A 81 3.52 7.05 -1.86
C LEU A 81 4.20 5.73 -2.23
N ILE A 82 4.52 4.90 -1.22
CA ILE A 82 5.09 3.57 -1.44
C ILE A 82 4.17 2.72 -2.32
N TYR A 83 2.86 2.72 -2.06
CA TYR A 83 1.88 1.98 -2.86
C TYR A 83 1.88 2.41 -4.33
N ILE A 84 1.92 3.71 -4.60
CA ILE A 84 1.95 4.25 -5.96
C ILE A 84 3.22 3.80 -6.68
N TYR A 85 4.38 3.95 -6.03
CA TYR A 85 5.66 3.59 -6.62
C TYR A 85 5.83 2.07 -6.80
N ALA A 86 5.32 1.25 -5.88
CA ALA A 86 5.36 -0.20 -5.99
C ALA A 86 4.44 -0.75 -7.11
N ASN A 87 3.33 -0.06 -7.40
CA ASN A 87 2.37 -0.44 -8.44
C ASN A 87 2.57 0.28 -9.78
N ALA A 88 3.54 1.21 -9.87
CA ALA A 88 3.92 1.83 -11.12
C ALA A 88 4.54 0.78 -12.04
N VAL A 89 3.72 0.16 -12.89
CA VAL A 89 4.18 -0.80 -13.90
C VAL A 89 5.20 -0.11 -14.80
N GLY A 90 6.44 -0.63 -14.82
CA GLY A 90 7.45 -0.24 -15.79
C GLY A 90 8.20 1.08 -15.52
N GLY A 91 8.42 1.46 -14.25
CA GLY A 91 9.30 2.60 -13.97
C GLY A 91 8.73 3.94 -14.44
N SER A 92 7.40 4.04 -14.46
CA SER A 92 6.68 5.28 -14.73
C SER A 92 6.80 6.21 -13.53
N SER A 93 8.02 6.74 -13.31
CA SER A 93 8.24 7.86 -12.40
C SER A 93 7.32 9.00 -12.83
N ILE A 94 6.98 9.88 -11.90
CA ILE A 94 6.22 11.11 -12.17
C ILE A 94 6.68 11.77 -13.48
N TYR A 95 7.99 11.76 -13.75
CA TYR A 95 8.63 12.19 -15.00
C TYR A 95 8.15 11.50 -16.29
N TYR A 96 7.88 10.19 -16.28
CA TYR A 96 7.33 9.50 -17.45
C TYR A 96 5.89 9.95 -17.73
N LEU A 97 5.10 10.14 -16.67
CA LEU A 97 3.71 10.57 -16.79
C LEU A 97 3.62 12.06 -17.15
N GLU A 98 4.50 12.91 -16.60
CA GLU A 98 4.75 14.29 -17.05
C GLU A 98 5.05 14.32 -18.55
N ASN A 99 5.95 13.46 -19.04
CA ASN A 99 6.31 13.40 -20.46
C ASN A 99 5.15 12.94 -21.36
N ILE A 100 4.29 12.04 -20.89
CA ILE A 100 3.09 11.62 -21.64
C ILE A 100 2.08 12.77 -21.70
N LEU A 101 1.81 13.39 -20.56
CA LEU A 101 0.86 14.48 -20.48
C LEU A 101 1.32 15.70 -21.29
N ALA A 102 2.59 16.09 -21.21
CA ALA A 102 3.17 17.18 -22.00
C ALA A 102 3.13 16.91 -23.52
N LYS A 103 3.07 15.64 -23.95
CA LYS A 103 2.89 15.28 -25.37
C LYS A 103 1.42 15.32 -25.81
N MET A 104 0.50 14.96 -24.92
CA MET A 104 -0.94 14.97 -25.23
C MET A 104 -1.53 16.38 -25.12
N TYR A 105 -1.03 17.18 -24.18
CA TYR A 105 -1.45 18.53 -23.87
C TYR A 105 -0.23 19.48 -23.86
N PRO A 106 0.31 19.83 -25.03
CA PRO A 106 1.54 20.63 -25.13
C PRO A 106 1.39 22.07 -24.62
N ASP A 107 0.15 22.59 -24.60
CA ASP A 107 -0.17 23.95 -24.16
C ASP A 107 -0.53 24.03 -22.66
N ILE A 108 -0.38 22.91 -21.94
CA ILE A 108 -0.63 22.81 -20.50
C ILE A 108 0.68 22.46 -19.79
N ASP A 109 1.14 23.36 -18.95
CA ASP A 109 2.23 23.09 -18.02
C ASP A 109 1.70 22.31 -16.81
N ILE A 110 2.36 21.20 -16.52
CA ILE A 110 1.98 20.29 -15.44
C ILE A 110 3.16 20.18 -14.50
N SER A 111 3.00 20.72 -13.30
CA SER A 111 4.04 20.70 -12.28
C SER A 111 3.63 19.88 -11.07
N PHE A 112 4.51 18.95 -10.70
CA PHE A 112 4.34 18.10 -9.54
C PHE A 112 5.10 18.68 -8.34
N ASN A 113 4.40 18.83 -7.22
CA ASN A 113 5.02 19.17 -5.95
C ASN A 113 5.07 17.92 -5.06
N ASP A 114 6.20 17.21 -5.15
CA ASP A 114 6.47 15.97 -4.41
C ASP A 114 6.37 16.13 -2.89
N ILE A 115 6.61 17.35 -2.37
CA ILE A 115 6.61 17.63 -0.92
C ILE A 115 5.18 17.78 -0.39
N LYS A 116 4.28 18.35 -1.20
CA LYS A 116 2.92 18.68 -0.77
C LYS A 116 1.86 17.76 -1.38
N THR A 117 2.26 16.74 -2.14
CA THR A 117 1.37 15.87 -2.93
C THR A 117 0.34 16.69 -3.70
N LYS A 118 0.83 17.69 -4.45
CA LYS A 118 0.00 18.58 -5.28
C LYS A 118 0.42 18.46 -6.73
N VAL A 119 -0.57 18.38 -7.63
CA VAL A 119 -0.35 18.56 -9.07
C VAL A 119 -0.97 19.87 -9.44
N THR A 120 -0.19 20.73 -10.11
CA THR A 120 -0.69 22.00 -10.63
C THR A 120 -0.78 21.88 -12.13
N LEU A 121 -1.99 22.12 -12.66
CA LEU A 121 -2.26 22.23 -14.09
C LEU A 121 -2.40 23.72 -14.41
N ASP A 122 -1.53 24.26 -15.26
CA ASP A 122 -1.53 25.67 -15.67
C ASP A 122 -1.49 25.75 -17.21
N GLY A 123 -2.34 26.55 -17.83
CA GLY A 123 -2.35 26.68 -19.29
C GLY A 123 -3.67 27.13 -19.88
N GLU A 124 -3.78 26.94 -21.19
CA GLU A 124 -4.94 27.32 -22.00
C GLU A 124 -5.71 26.07 -22.44
N LEU A 125 -7.01 26.02 -22.12
CA LEU A 125 -7.92 24.99 -22.59
C LEU A 125 -9.07 25.63 -23.37
N TYR A 126 -9.42 25.03 -24.50
CA TYR A 126 -10.43 25.56 -25.42
C TYR A 126 -11.86 25.27 -24.96
N THR A 127 -12.06 24.21 -24.15
CA THR A 127 -13.39 23.83 -23.68
C THR A 127 -13.39 23.34 -22.23
N LYS A 128 -14.52 23.57 -21.55
CA LYS A 128 -14.77 23.08 -20.19
C LYS A 128 -14.83 21.54 -20.10
N ILE A 129 -15.20 20.86 -21.19
CA ILE A 129 -15.26 19.40 -21.24
C ILE A 129 -13.84 18.82 -21.20
N GLU A 130 -12.91 19.38 -21.97
CA GLU A 130 -11.50 18.96 -21.94
C GLU A 130 -10.85 19.18 -20.58
N GLN A 131 -11.24 20.25 -19.88
CA GLN A 131 -10.81 20.50 -18.51
C GLN A 131 -11.29 19.40 -17.56
N ASP A 132 -12.58 19.07 -17.57
CA ASP A 132 -13.14 18.07 -16.67
C ASP A 132 -12.57 16.66 -16.95
N ASP A 133 -12.38 16.31 -18.23
CA ASP A 133 -11.76 15.03 -18.64
C ASP A 133 -10.29 14.94 -18.21
N LEU A 134 -9.53 16.03 -18.33
CA LEU A 134 -8.13 16.09 -17.90
C LEU A 134 -8.01 15.99 -16.38
N ILE A 135 -8.88 16.67 -15.62
CA ILE A 135 -8.90 16.58 -14.16
C ILE A 135 -9.21 15.13 -13.75
N ASP A 136 -10.25 14.52 -14.30
CA ASP A 136 -10.64 13.14 -13.98
C ASP A 136 -9.52 12.15 -14.35
N PHE A 137 -8.83 12.36 -15.48
CA PHE A 137 -7.66 11.57 -15.86
C PHE A 137 -6.51 11.70 -14.87
N VAL A 138 -6.15 12.92 -14.47
CA VAL A 138 -5.06 13.19 -13.52
C VAL A 138 -5.42 12.65 -12.13
N GLU A 139 -6.65 12.81 -11.66
CA GLU A 139 -7.12 12.24 -10.39
C GLU A 139 -7.10 10.71 -10.39
N LYS A 140 -7.45 10.06 -11.51
CA LYS A 140 -7.40 8.59 -11.65
C LYS A 140 -5.98 8.06 -11.68
N ILE A 141 -5.06 8.76 -12.32
CA ILE A 141 -3.65 8.35 -12.43
C ILE A 141 -2.87 8.70 -11.16
N PHE A 142 -3.21 9.81 -10.50
CA PHE A 142 -2.54 10.33 -9.32
C PHE A 142 -3.51 10.51 -8.14
N PRO A 143 -4.14 9.42 -7.64
CA PRO A 143 -5.22 9.50 -6.65
C PRO A 143 -4.78 10.02 -5.26
N ALA A 144 -3.48 10.11 -5.00
CA ALA A 144 -2.95 10.69 -3.77
C ALA A 144 -2.59 12.17 -3.89
N TYR A 145 -2.66 12.76 -5.09
CA TYR A 145 -2.32 14.15 -5.31
C TYR A 145 -3.58 15.02 -5.34
N ILE A 146 -3.51 16.16 -4.67
CA ILE A 146 -4.54 17.19 -4.78
C ILE A 146 -4.30 17.92 -6.10
N VAL A 147 -5.23 17.79 -7.04
CA VAL A 147 -5.19 18.50 -8.32
C VAL A 147 -5.62 19.95 -8.09
N ILE A 148 -4.73 20.88 -8.40
CA ILE A 148 -4.98 22.32 -8.37
C ILE A 148 -4.92 22.83 -9.80
N VAL A 149 -5.95 23.56 -10.18
CA VAL A 149 -6.20 23.93 -11.57
C VAL A 149 -6.18 25.44 -11.72
N TYR A 150 -5.32 25.93 -12.60
CA TYR A 150 -5.24 27.33 -13.00
C TYR A 150 -5.37 27.42 -14.52
N PHE A 151 -6.60 27.31 -15.03
CA PHE A 151 -6.86 27.55 -16.45
C PHE A 151 -7.31 28.99 -16.68
N ILE A 152 -6.79 29.60 -17.74
CA ILE A 152 -7.30 30.86 -18.28
C ILE A 152 -8.26 30.52 -19.42
N ASP A 153 -9.48 31.04 -19.33
CA ASP A 153 -10.54 30.82 -20.32
C ASP A 153 -10.14 31.50 -21.64
N VAL A 154 -9.79 30.72 -22.67
CA VAL A 154 -9.51 31.25 -24.01
C VAL A 154 -10.84 31.46 -24.72
N LYS A 155 -11.24 32.73 -24.89
CA LYS A 155 -12.45 33.11 -25.64
C LYS A 155 -12.36 32.79 -27.12
#